data_AF-A0A2Z7DJ07-F1
#
_entry.id   AF-A0A2Z7DJ07-F1
#
_cell.length_a   1.000
_cell.length_b   1.000
_cell.length_c   1.000
_cell.angle_alpha   90.00
_cell.angle_beta   90.00
_cell.angle_gamma   90.00
#
_symmetry.space_group_name_H-M   'P 1'
#
loop_
_entity.id
_entity.type
_entity.pdbx_description
1 polymer ?
#
loop_
_entity_poly.entity_id
_entity_poly.type
_entity_poly.pdbx_seq_one_letter_code
_entity_poly.pdbx_strand_id
1 'polypeptide(L)'
;MRTRSDKRPSHKYDRKVLMAEESTKSWADTNSESSSSSSSSSDSEQEEVHSLMADQTSDDEVFDYSNIEFTREDLVQALNDMVHEYKTLSHTFEEIKAENTSLKNSSSESSSDELEDTNSLKTELSKLRIENELLRSESSELKAEVEKLTKEMSSWTQSARAFHKLQEI
;
A
#
# COMPACT_ATOMS: atom_id res chain seq x y z
N MET A 1 -55.30 4.20 -12.75
CA MET A 1 -55.00 5.42 -11.97
C MET A 1 -54.60 5.02 -10.56
N ARG A 2 -53.66 5.76 -9.95
CA ARG A 2 -52.76 5.45 -8.79
C ARG A 2 -51.52 4.64 -9.17
N THR A 3 -50.28 4.95 -8.76
CA THR A 3 -49.64 6.03 -7.95
C THR A 3 -48.11 5.81 -8.00
N ARG A 4 -47.33 6.85 -7.63
CA ARG A 4 -45.93 6.87 -7.09
C ARG A 4 -44.96 7.65 -8.01
N SER A 5 -44.68 8.93 -7.75
CA SER A 5 -43.90 9.56 -6.67
C SER A 5 -42.38 9.34 -6.80
N ASP A 6 -41.72 10.45 -7.16
CA ASP A 6 -40.37 10.93 -6.83
C ASP A 6 -39.24 9.93 -6.58
N LYS A 7 -38.15 10.12 -7.35
CA LYS A 7 -36.75 9.94 -6.89
C LYS A 7 -35.77 10.51 -7.91
N ARG A 8 -35.40 11.78 -7.73
CA ARG A 8 -34.07 12.28 -8.10
C ARG A 8 -33.14 12.02 -6.91
N PRO A 9 -32.05 11.25 -7.05
CA PRO A 9 -30.95 11.30 -6.11
C PRO A 9 -29.94 12.32 -6.65
N SER A 10 -30.03 13.54 -6.11
CA SER A 10 -28.92 14.48 -6.03
C SER A 10 -27.96 13.99 -4.94
N HIS A 11 -26.70 13.72 -5.29
CA HIS A 11 -25.59 14.09 -4.41
C HIS A 11 -24.25 14.03 -5.15
N LYS A 12 -23.78 15.20 -5.55
CA LYS A 12 -22.38 15.41 -5.89
C LYS A 12 -21.66 15.74 -4.58
N TYR A 13 -20.81 14.83 -4.12
CA TYR A 13 -19.72 15.18 -3.21
C TYR A 13 -18.41 14.84 -3.92
N ASP A 14 -17.96 15.78 -4.75
CA ASP A 14 -16.56 15.89 -5.10
C ASP A 14 -15.80 16.37 -3.86
N ARG A 15 -15.53 15.46 -2.92
CA ARG A 15 -14.58 15.71 -1.85
C ARG A 15 -13.22 15.20 -2.30
N LYS A 16 -12.53 16.09 -3.01
CA LYS A 16 -11.10 16.00 -3.31
C LYS A 16 -10.36 15.73 -2.00
N VAL A 17 -9.81 14.52 -1.87
CA VAL A 17 -8.95 14.16 -0.75
C VAL A 17 -7.63 14.87 -0.95
N LEU A 18 -7.20 15.50 0.14
CA LEU A 18 -6.00 16.29 0.30
C LEU A 18 -4.77 15.43 -0.02
N MET A 19 -3.97 15.82 -1.03
CA MET A 19 -2.57 15.41 -1.05
C MET A 19 -1.85 16.23 0.03
N ALA A 20 -1.60 15.59 1.17
CA ALA A 20 -0.67 16.10 2.16
C ALA A 20 0.75 15.98 1.61
N GLU A 21 1.54 17.01 1.89
CA GLU A 21 2.88 17.26 1.40
C GLU A 21 3.83 16.07 1.63
N GLU A 22 4.45 15.61 0.55
CA GLU A 22 5.65 14.77 0.59
C GLU A 22 6.85 15.68 0.87
N SER A 23 7.23 15.80 2.15
CA SER A 23 8.48 16.46 2.53
C SER A 23 9.64 15.49 2.30
N THR A 24 10.28 15.60 1.14
CA THR A 24 11.62 15.02 0.94
C THR A 24 12.62 15.85 1.73
N LYS A 25 12.79 15.52 3.01
CA LYS A 25 13.88 16.06 3.84
C LYS A 25 15.19 15.45 3.37
N SER A 26 15.81 16.11 2.39
CA SER A 26 17.21 15.88 2.03
C SER A 26 18.08 16.30 3.23
N TRP A 27 18.81 15.34 3.79
CA TRP A 27 19.92 15.65 4.69
C TRP A 27 21.10 16.04 3.80
N ALA A 28 21.38 17.33 3.74
CA ALA A 28 22.64 17.81 3.17
C ALA A 28 23.76 17.55 4.18
N ASP A 29 24.75 16.74 3.79
CA ASP A 29 26.05 16.66 4.43
C ASP A 29 26.70 18.05 4.39
N THR A 30 26.72 18.75 5.52
CA THR A 30 27.56 19.94 5.67
C THR A 30 28.92 19.48 6.20
N ASN A 31 29.85 19.23 5.27
CA ASN A 31 31.27 19.17 5.57
C ASN A 31 31.72 20.54 6.09
N SER A 32 31.90 20.66 7.41
CA SER A 32 32.55 21.81 8.01
C SER A 32 34.07 21.69 7.83
N GLU A 33 34.58 22.13 6.69
CA GLU A 33 35.98 22.51 6.55
C GLU A 33 36.15 23.92 7.11
N SER A 34 36.59 24.03 8.37
CA SER A 34 37.08 25.30 8.91
C SER A 34 38.60 25.35 8.74
N SER A 35 39.04 25.94 7.63
CA SER A 35 40.42 26.41 7.48
C SER A 35 40.60 27.70 8.27
N SER A 36 41.60 27.71 9.15
CA SER A 36 42.00 28.87 9.95
C SER A 36 42.62 29.97 9.07
N SER A 37 42.08 31.18 9.20
CA SER A 37 42.72 32.47 8.84
C SER A 37 43.30 33.06 10.14
N SER A 38 44.41 33.78 10.23
CA SER A 38 45.24 34.49 9.25
C SER A 38 46.50 35.04 9.96
N SER A 39 47.63 35.06 9.25
CA SER A 39 48.66 36.11 9.15
C SER A 39 49.24 36.85 10.38
N SER A 40 50.57 36.69 10.54
CA SER A 40 51.61 37.74 10.65
C SER A 40 51.68 38.68 11.87
N SER A 41 52.73 38.57 12.71
CA SER A 41 53.96 39.40 12.65
C SER A 41 54.66 39.56 14.01
N SER A 42 56.00 39.51 13.94
CA SER A 42 56.98 40.26 14.75
C SER A 42 57.12 39.95 16.25
N ASP A 43 58.21 39.24 16.52
CA ASP A 43 58.95 39.13 17.77
C ASP A 43 59.45 40.53 18.21
N SER A 44 58.96 41.03 19.34
CA SER A 44 59.44 42.25 19.98
C SER A 44 59.48 42.04 21.49
N GLU A 45 60.65 42.28 22.05
CA GLU A 45 61.06 41.96 23.41
C GLU A 45 60.46 42.90 24.48
N GLN A 46 60.42 42.41 25.72
CA GLN A 46 60.23 43.10 27.00
C GLN A 46 59.09 44.12 27.13
N GLU A 47 58.01 43.74 27.83
CA GLU A 47 57.19 44.69 28.60
C GLU A 47 56.80 44.07 29.96
N GLU A 48 57.37 44.65 31.01
CA GLU A 48 57.07 44.39 32.41
C GLU A 48 55.67 44.90 32.74
N VAL A 49 54.71 43.98 32.87
CA VAL A 49 53.41 44.26 33.48
C VAL A 49 53.26 43.42 34.73
N HIS A 50 53.59 44.05 35.86
CA HIS A 50 53.27 43.56 37.19
C HIS A 50 51.79 43.16 37.25
N SER A 51 51.53 41.85 37.23
CA SER A 51 50.19 41.31 37.41
C SER A 51 49.81 41.46 38.89
N LEU A 52 49.03 42.50 39.20
CA LEU A 52 48.29 42.59 40.45
C LEU A 52 47.40 41.35 40.55
N MET A 53 47.74 40.47 41.49
CA MET A 53 46.82 39.45 41.98
C MET A 53 45.69 40.16 42.72
N ALA A 54 44.62 40.46 41.99
CA ALA A 54 43.36 40.87 42.58
C ALA A 54 42.67 39.59 43.07
N ASP A 55 42.62 39.42 44.39
CA ASP A 55 41.81 38.40 45.05
C ASP A 55 40.33 38.65 44.71
N GLN A 56 39.82 37.98 43.67
CA GLN A 56 38.39 37.84 43.41
C GLN A 56 37.88 36.68 44.25
N THR A 57 37.65 36.96 45.53
CA THR A 57 36.85 36.11 46.42
C THR A 57 35.37 36.34 46.11
N SER A 58 34.79 35.62 45.17
CA SER A 58 33.33 35.51 45.09
C SER A 58 32.91 34.28 44.33
N ASP A 59 32.32 33.34 45.06
CA ASP A 59 31.55 32.19 44.57
C ASP A 59 32.22 31.36 43.49
N ASP A 60 33.23 30.59 43.89
CA ASP A 60 33.22 29.19 43.50
C ASP A 60 32.04 28.58 44.27
N GLU A 61 30.82 28.71 43.72
CA GLU A 61 29.76 27.75 44.00
C GLU A 61 30.36 26.41 43.56
N VAL A 62 31.12 25.80 44.48
CA VAL A 62 31.44 24.39 44.48
C VAL A 62 30.08 23.77 44.34
N PHE A 63 29.74 23.38 43.12
CA PHE A 63 28.61 22.53 42.88
C PHE A 63 28.81 21.39 43.86
N ASP A 64 28.00 21.37 44.92
CA ASP A 64 27.83 20.21 45.78
C ASP A 64 27.10 19.21 44.91
N TYR A 65 27.83 18.69 43.92
CA TYR A 65 27.57 17.39 43.38
C TYR A 65 27.69 16.50 44.61
N SER A 66 26.55 16.26 45.25
CA SER A 66 26.34 15.07 46.04
C SER A 66 26.74 13.95 45.08
N ASN A 67 28.02 13.55 45.18
CA ASN A 67 28.62 12.54 44.34
C ASN A 67 27.79 11.31 44.63
N ILE A 68 26.83 11.01 43.75
CA ILE A 68 26.24 9.69 43.70
C ILE A 68 27.43 8.81 43.41
N GLU A 69 27.92 8.17 44.47
CA GLU A 69 29.20 7.48 44.54
C GLU A 69 29.09 6.22 43.68
N PHE A 70 29.26 6.40 42.38
CA PHE A 70 29.29 5.29 41.45
C PHE A 70 30.70 4.73 41.50
N THR A 71 30.80 3.46 41.87
CA THR A 71 32.09 2.79 41.80
C THR A 71 32.50 2.62 40.34
N ARG A 72 33.80 2.48 40.10
CA ARG A 72 34.31 2.16 38.76
C ARG A 72 33.66 0.89 38.23
N GLU A 73 33.41 -0.06 39.12
CA GLU A 73 32.76 -1.34 38.86
C GLU A 73 31.31 -1.14 38.38
N ASP A 74 30.57 -0.22 39.01
CA ASP A 74 29.20 0.10 38.58
C ASP A 74 29.18 0.66 37.15
N LEU A 75 30.14 1.53 36.79
CA LEU A 75 30.24 2.10 35.44
C LEU A 75 30.57 1.03 34.39
N VAL A 76 31.49 0.12 34.73
CA VAL A 76 31.84 -1.00 33.87
C VAL A 76 30.65 -1.93 33.68
N GLN A 77 29.86 -2.17 34.73
CA GLN A 77 28.66 -3.00 34.65
C GLN A 77 27.60 -2.36 33.73
N ALA A 78 27.29 -1.07 33.94
CA ALA A 78 26.34 -0.34 33.10
C ALA A 78 26.75 -0.35 31.62
N LEU A 79 28.04 -0.20 31.33
CA LEU A 79 28.56 -0.27 29.96
C LEU A 79 28.37 -1.69 29.37
N ASN A 80 28.66 -2.73 30.14
CA ASN A 80 28.49 -4.11 29.69
C ASN A 80 27.01 -4.44 29.40
N ASP A 81 26.11 -3.96 30.26
CA ASP A 81 24.67 -4.13 30.12
C ASP A 81 24.18 -3.44 28.83
N MET A 82 24.59 -2.19 28.59
CA MET A 82 24.29 -1.47 27.33
C MET A 82 24.82 -2.20 26.09
N VAL A 83 26.03 -2.76 26.15
CA VAL A 83 26.59 -3.54 25.04
C VAL A 83 25.77 -4.81 24.79
N HIS A 84 25.31 -5.46 25.85
CA HIS A 84 24.47 -6.65 25.74
C HIS A 84 23.09 -6.33 25.16
N GLU A 85 22.45 -5.26 25.63
CA GLU A 85 21.18 -4.77 25.09
C GLU A 85 21.31 -4.39 23.62
N TYR A 86 22.37 -3.67 23.24
CA TYR A 86 22.63 -3.33 21.85
C TYR A 86 22.80 -4.57 20.96
N LYS A 87 23.55 -5.60 21.43
CA LYS A 87 23.68 -6.86 20.70
C LYS A 87 22.34 -7.56 20.52
N THR A 88 21.52 -7.56 21.57
CA THR A 88 20.17 -8.15 21.52
C THR A 88 19.29 -7.41 20.53
N LEU A 89 19.29 -6.08 20.57
CA LEU A 89 18.55 -5.21 19.64
C LEU A 89 19.04 -5.36 18.19
N SER A 90 20.35 -5.49 17.99
CA SER A 90 20.93 -5.73 16.67
C SER A 90 20.48 -7.07 16.10
N HIS A 91 20.39 -8.11 16.93
CA HIS A 91 19.91 -9.42 16.50
C HIS A 91 18.42 -9.35 16.11
N THR A 92 17.57 -8.77 16.97
CA THR A 92 16.13 -8.65 16.66
C THR A 92 15.88 -7.79 15.43
N PHE A 93 16.71 -6.77 15.18
CA PHE A 93 16.62 -5.98 13.95
C PHE A 93 16.88 -6.81 12.68
N GLU A 94 17.92 -7.64 12.68
CA GLU A 94 18.20 -8.51 11.52
C GLU A 94 17.12 -9.60 11.34
N GLU A 95 16.57 -10.12 12.44
CA GLU A 95 15.43 -11.03 12.40
C GLU A 95 14.19 -10.37 11.78
N ILE A 96 13.84 -9.17 12.23
CA ILE A 96 12.73 -8.38 11.65
C ILE A 96 13.00 -8.07 10.18
N LYS A 97 14.24 -7.74 9.79
CA LYS A 97 14.59 -7.52 8.39
C LYS A 97 14.35 -8.80 7.57
N ALA A 98 14.80 -9.95 8.06
CA ALA A 98 14.59 -11.24 7.40
C ALA A 98 13.10 -11.56 7.27
N GLU A 99 12.31 -11.41 8.34
CA GLU A 99 10.87 -11.61 8.32
C GLU A 99 10.19 -10.68 7.31
N ASN A 100 10.54 -9.39 7.28
CA ASN A 100 9.99 -8.42 6.35
C ASN A 100 10.29 -8.79 4.89
N THR A 101 11.52 -9.27 4.61
CA THR A 101 11.84 -9.79 3.27
C THR A 101 11.03 -11.05 2.94
N SER A 102 10.81 -11.95 3.90
CA SER A 102 9.98 -13.15 3.72
C SER A 102 8.53 -12.79 3.44
N LEU A 103 7.94 -11.87 4.21
CA LEU A 103 6.57 -11.40 4.04
C LEU A 103 6.36 -10.72 2.68
N LYS A 104 7.33 -9.92 2.25
CA LYS A 104 7.28 -9.29 0.93
C LYS A 104 7.27 -10.33 -0.19
N ASN A 105 8.11 -11.36 -0.07
CA ASN A 105 8.16 -12.46 -1.05
C ASN A 105 6.84 -13.26 -1.06
N SER A 106 6.29 -13.61 0.11
CA SER A 106 5.01 -14.32 0.19
C SER A 106 3.83 -13.48 -0.34
N SER A 107 3.88 -12.16 -0.17
CA SER A 107 2.87 -11.24 -0.71
C SER A 107 2.93 -11.18 -2.24
N SER A 108 4.14 -11.13 -2.81
CA SER A 108 4.32 -11.15 -4.26
C SER A 108 3.99 -12.50 -4.90
N GLU A 109 4.26 -13.62 -4.23
CA GLU A 109 3.87 -14.96 -4.71
C GLU A 109 2.36 -15.16 -4.66
N SER A 110 1.73 -14.84 -3.52
CA SER A 110 0.26 -14.99 -3.36
C SER A 110 -0.53 -14.13 -4.35
N SER A 111 -0.01 -12.96 -4.73
CA SER A 111 -0.65 -12.09 -5.71
C SER A 111 -0.53 -12.59 -7.15
N SER A 112 0.45 -13.43 -7.46
CA SER A 112 0.69 -13.91 -8.83
C SER A 112 -0.30 -15.01 -9.21
N ASP A 113 -0.51 -15.98 -8.31
CA ASP A 113 -1.38 -17.13 -8.56
C ASP A 113 -2.85 -16.72 -8.70
N GLU A 114 -3.32 -15.78 -7.86
CA GLU A 114 -4.70 -15.25 -7.96
C GLU A 114 -4.94 -14.47 -9.27
N LEU A 115 -3.90 -13.84 -9.82
CA LEU A 115 -4.00 -13.03 -11.04
C LEU A 115 -4.07 -13.91 -12.30
N GLU A 116 -3.39 -15.07 -12.29
CA GLU A 116 -3.51 -16.06 -13.35
C GLU A 116 -4.88 -16.74 -13.35
N ASP A 117 -5.38 -17.12 -12.16
CA ASP A 117 -6.71 -17.72 -11.99
C ASP A 117 -7.83 -16.78 -12.44
N THR A 118 -7.75 -15.49 -12.08
CA THR A 118 -8.73 -14.50 -12.51
C THR A 118 -8.74 -14.28 -14.03
N ASN A 119 -7.57 -14.30 -14.68
CA ASN A 119 -7.49 -14.25 -16.14
C ASN A 119 -8.07 -15.51 -16.78
N SER A 120 -7.78 -16.70 -16.24
CA SER A 120 -8.35 -17.97 -16.69
C SER A 120 -9.88 -17.94 -16.65
N LEU A 121 -10.46 -17.60 -15.49
CA LEU A 121 -11.91 -17.47 -15.30
C LEU A 121 -12.54 -16.45 -16.27
N LYS A 122 -11.87 -15.33 -16.50
CA LYS A 122 -12.35 -14.31 -17.46
C LYS A 122 -12.43 -14.87 -18.88
N THR A 123 -11.46 -15.68 -19.31
CA THR A 123 -11.50 -16.31 -20.63
C THR A 123 -12.62 -17.35 -20.75
N GLU A 124 -12.85 -18.17 -19.72
CA GLU A 124 -13.95 -19.14 -19.70
C GLU A 124 -15.32 -18.44 -19.75
N LEU A 125 -15.49 -17.35 -19.00
CA LEU A 125 -16.72 -16.55 -19.02
C LEU A 125 -16.98 -15.98 -20.42
N SER A 126 -15.95 -15.47 -21.10
CA SER A 126 -16.07 -15.01 -22.48
C SER A 126 -16.48 -16.13 -23.44
N LYS A 127 -15.95 -17.36 -23.30
CA LYS A 127 -16.35 -18.51 -24.12
C LYS A 127 -17.82 -18.88 -23.88
N LEU A 128 -18.23 -19.02 -22.62
CA LEU A 128 -19.61 -19.34 -22.24
C LEU A 128 -20.60 -18.30 -22.74
N ARG A 129 -20.22 -17.02 -22.75
CA ARG A 129 -21.06 -15.94 -23.28
C ARG A 129 -21.35 -16.12 -24.77
N ILE A 130 -20.34 -16.47 -25.56
CA ILE A 130 -20.49 -16.71 -27.00
C ILE A 130 -21.35 -17.95 -27.25
N GLU A 131 -21.08 -19.04 -26.53
CA GLU A 131 -21.86 -20.27 -26.63
C GLU A 131 -23.33 -20.06 -26.25
N ASN A 132 -23.60 -19.29 -25.19
CA ASN A 132 -24.96 -18.96 -24.78
C ASN A 132 -25.71 -18.14 -25.84
N GLU A 133 -25.03 -17.19 -26.49
CA GLU A 133 -25.61 -16.40 -27.58
C GLU A 133 -25.93 -17.28 -28.80
N LEU A 134 -25.03 -18.21 -29.15
CA LEU A 134 -25.24 -19.20 -30.21
C LEU A 134 -26.46 -20.08 -29.92
N LEU A 135 -26.53 -20.70 -28.74
CA LEU A 135 -27.65 -21.55 -28.34
C LEU A 135 -28.98 -20.79 -28.34
N ARG A 136 -28.97 -19.52 -27.93
CA ARG A 136 -30.16 -18.66 -27.99
C ARG A 136 -30.63 -18.43 -29.43
N SER A 137 -29.70 -18.28 -30.37
CA SER A 137 -30.02 -18.13 -31.79
C SER A 137 -30.59 -19.42 -32.39
N GLU A 138 -29.96 -20.56 -32.14
CA GLU A 138 -30.42 -21.88 -32.59
C GLU A 138 -31.80 -22.23 -31.99
N SER A 139 -32.00 -21.96 -30.69
CA SER A 139 -33.30 -22.14 -30.06
C SER A 139 -34.40 -21.28 -30.68
N SER A 140 -34.06 -20.07 -31.16
CA SER A 140 -35.02 -19.18 -31.83
C SER A 140 -35.39 -19.69 -33.21
N GLU A 141 -34.42 -20.22 -33.96
CA GLU A 141 -34.64 -20.85 -35.27
C GLU A 141 -35.49 -22.12 -35.14
N LEU A 142 -35.15 -22.99 -34.19
CA LEU A 142 -35.89 -24.23 -33.95
C LEU A 142 -37.34 -23.96 -33.55
N LYS A 143 -37.57 -22.90 -32.75
CA LYS A 143 -38.93 -22.45 -32.42
C LYS A 143 -39.71 -22.03 -33.67
N ALA A 144 -39.10 -21.29 -34.59
CA ALA A 144 -39.75 -20.87 -35.83
C ALA A 144 -40.10 -22.07 -36.72
N GLU A 145 -39.20 -23.06 -36.82
CA GLU A 145 -39.46 -24.27 -37.61
C GLU A 145 -40.59 -25.11 -36.99
N VAL A 146 -40.65 -25.22 -35.66
CA VAL A 146 -41.77 -25.88 -34.96
C VAL A 146 -43.10 -25.19 -35.26
N GLU A 147 -43.15 -23.85 -35.22
CA GLU A 147 -44.37 -23.09 -35.55
C GLU A 147 -44.82 -23.32 -37.00
N LYS A 148 -43.87 -23.34 -37.94
CA LYS A 148 -44.12 -23.65 -39.36
C LYS A 148 -44.68 -25.05 -39.56
N LEU A 149 -44.01 -26.07 -39.01
CA LEU A 149 -44.45 -27.47 -39.11
C LEU A 149 -45.82 -27.68 -38.46
N THR A 150 -46.09 -27.01 -37.34
CA THR A 150 -47.41 -27.04 -36.69
C THR A 150 -48.50 -26.53 -37.63
N LYS A 151 -48.23 -25.43 -38.34
CA LYS A 151 -49.17 -24.86 -39.32
C LYS A 151 -49.37 -25.80 -40.51
N GLU A 152 -48.31 -26.39 -41.05
CA GLU A 152 -48.41 -27.38 -42.11
C GLU A 152 -49.24 -28.58 -41.68
N MET A 153 -48.95 -29.17 -40.50
CA MET A 153 -49.69 -30.31 -39.96
C MET A 153 -51.19 -30.00 -39.78
N SER A 154 -51.54 -28.80 -39.33
CA SER A 154 -52.93 -28.35 -39.25
C SER A 154 -53.62 -28.29 -40.63
N SER A 155 -52.89 -27.85 -41.67
CA SER A 155 -53.37 -27.77 -43.05
C SER A 155 -53.58 -29.17 -43.64
N TRP A 156 -52.63 -30.08 -43.42
CA TRP A 156 -52.75 -31.50 -43.81
C TRP A 156 -53.94 -32.17 -43.12
N THR A 157 -54.14 -31.93 -41.82
CA THR A 157 -55.28 -32.46 -41.07
C THR A 157 -56.61 -31.97 -41.63
N GLN A 158 -56.69 -30.69 -42.01
CA GLN A 158 -57.89 -30.12 -42.63
C GLN A 158 -58.14 -30.70 -44.03
N SER A 159 -57.10 -30.82 -44.84
CA SER A 159 -57.17 -31.42 -46.19
C SER A 159 -57.63 -32.89 -46.13
N ALA A 160 -57.05 -33.67 -45.21
CA ALA A 160 -57.44 -35.07 -45.00
C ALA A 160 -58.92 -35.21 -44.61
N ARG A 161 -59.43 -34.33 -43.73
CA ARG A 161 -60.87 -34.30 -43.40
C ARG A 161 -61.73 -33.94 -44.61
N ALA A 162 -61.31 -32.99 -45.44
CA ALA A 162 -62.06 -32.60 -46.63
C ALA A 162 -62.11 -33.75 -47.66
N PHE A 163 -60.97 -34.42 -47.87
CA PHE A 163 -60.89 -35.59 -48.74
C PHE A 163 -61.75 -36.75 -48.26
N HIS A 164 -61.76 -37.03 -46.95
CA HIS A 164 -62.63 -38.08 -46.40
C HIS A 164 -64.12 -37.80 -46.66
N LYS A 165 -64.55 -36.54 -46.50
CA LYS A 165 -65.94 -36.13 -46.81
C LYS A 165 -66.30 -36.32 -48.29
N LEU A 166 -65.34 -36.16 -49.22
CA LEU A 166 -65.54 -36.38 -50.65
C LEU A 166 -65.72 -37.86 -50.99
N GLN A 167 -65.10 -38.77 -50.24
CA GLN A 167 -65.23 -40.22 -50.43
C GLN A 167 -66.53 -40.80 -49.89
N GLU A 168 -67.25 -40.06 -49.04
CA GLU A 168 -68.54 -40.47 -48.48
C GLU A 168 -69.74 -40.07 -49.38
N ILE A 169 -69.49 -39.40 -50.51
CA ILE A 169 -70.48 -39.02 -51.54
C ILE A 169 -70.48 -40.06 -52.65
#